data_AF-A0A940R9U4-F1
#
_entry.id   AF-A0A940R9U4-F1
#
_cell.length_a   1.000
_cell.length_b   1.000
_cell.length_c   1.000
_cell.angle_alpha   90.00
_cell.angle_beta   90.00
_cell.angle_gamma   90.00
#
_symmetry.space_group_name_H-M   'P 1'
#
loop_
_entity.id
_entity.type
_entity.pdbx_description
1 polymer ?
#
loop_
_entity_poly.entity_id
_entity_poly.type
_entity_poly.pdbx_seq_one_letter_code
_entity_poly.pdbx_strand_id
1 'polypeptide(L)'
;MELEDRQPLQVEDGSLSPFWAQEYVGADLAKIELHKQHDLKPVPFAIYDGGFEKKYVTLLHDIPVDGEKDGNRPIRANHGTSVANVINGPGMMSMSELVDYVQLKRVSPSVYYWTAYKELEKLEVKPQVLSNSMGWDSEEVAEYAKKADAAGIIWVMASGNDHPNPIAEHERTAPTISVGSYSPRGLQTIYSQESDQLDILAPADEYMASMNGSGEKSTFGATSGATPMVSGTIANLKSILPSLNRGTVETILKKTALLSLHSYYSKTNKTGFLNSYKAVLVTARLKEVCGDNADCANQEAQKDATYQFAELPLNPRVAATCISPLKLGKADMMDLRRNFLLNPEKTVYAQMLSCAYKNEHYSINADYYQNMMLIYSNPALLQKKIQKMAVQAVRKGYLNSASLRDLELLDDSFEKTLKAEISHPTGIGSFTATQYLERFKKTVRITLGKK
;
A
#
# COMPACT_ATOMS: atom_id res chain seq x y z
N MET A 1 18.51 -9.23 11.86
CA MET A 1 18.48 -10.26 10.79
C MET A 1 18.22 -9.56 9.45
N GLU A 2 19.00 -8.51 9.19
CA GLU A 2 18.63 -7.42 8.30
C GLU A 2 19.79 -7.17 7.33
N LEU A 3 19.49 -7.18 6.03
CA LEU A 3 20.39 -6.93 4.87
C LEU A 3 21.09 -8.14 4.22
N GLU A 4 21.13 -9.32 4.83
CA GLU A 4 21.97 -10.44 4.33
C GLU A 4 21.34 -11.31 3.23
N ASP A 5 20.11 -11.04 2.80
CA ASP A 5 19.43 -11.82 1.74
C ASP A 5 18.78 -10.91 0.67
N ARG A 6 19.50 -9.86 0.27
CA ARG A 6 19.10 -8.96 -0.83
C ARG A 6 19.39 -9.59 -2.20
N GLN A 7 18.78 -10.72 -2.51
CA GLN A 7 18.68 -11.10 -3.93
C GLN A 7 17.64 -10.18 -4.58
N PRO A 8 18.02 -9.35 -5.56
CA PRO A 8 17.07 -8.47 -6.21
C PRO A 8 15.97 -9.28 -6.90
N LEU A 9 14.73 -8.84 -6.75
CA LEU A 9 13.60 -9.43 -7.45
C LEU A 9 13.64 -8.97 -8.91
N GLN A 10 13.44 -9.90 -9.85
CA GLN A 10 13.24 -9.55 -11.24
C GLN A 10 11.78 -9.18 -11.47
N VAL A 11 11.53 -7.98 -11.99
CA VAL A 11 10.19 -7.48 -12.30
C VAL A 11 10.22 -6.91 -13.70
N GLU A 12 9.41 -7.47 -14.58
CA GLU A 12 9.37 -7.14 -16.01
C GLU A 12 10.77 -7.17 -16.67
N ASP A 13 11.39 -6.00 -16.86
CA ASP A 13 12.68 -5.79 -17.50
C ASP A 13 13.75 -5.22 -16.54
N GLY A 14 13.48 -5.27 -15.24
CA GLY A 14 14.34 -4.64 -14.25
C GLY A 14 14.45 -5.39 -12.92
N SER A 15 15.19 -4.75 -12.02
CA SER A 15 15.57 -5.27 -10.71
C SER A 15 14.96 -4.41 -9.60
N LEU A 16 14.37 -5.07 -8.60
CA LEU A 16 13.59 -4.46 -7.53
C LEU A 16 14.16 -4.87 -6.16
N SER A 17 14.22 -3.91 -5.22
CA SER A 17 14.58 -4.22 -3.82
C SER A 17 13.51 -5.15 -3.20
N PRO A 18 13.90 -6.21 -2.47
CA PRO A 18 12.93 -7.15 -1.89
C PRO A 18 11.95 -6.49 -0.90
N PHE A 19 12.34 -5.39 -0.26
CA PHE A 19 11.49 -4.64 0.69
C PHE A 19 11.01 -3.31 0.10
N TRP A 20 10.87 -3.22 -1.22
CA TRP A 20 10.46 -2.01 -1.93
C TRP A 20 9.20 -1.35 -1.34
N ALA A 21 8.21 -2.15 -0.94
CA ALA A 21 6.94 -1.67 -0.42
C ALA A 21 7.15 -0.89 0.89
N GLN A 22 7.84 -1.49 1.85
CA GLN A 22 8.19 -0.87 3.14
C GLN A 22 9.14 0.32 2.95
N GLU A 23 10.06 0.24 1.97
CA GLU A 23 10.94 1.36 1.62
C GLU A 23 10.17 2.56 1.07
N TYR A 24 9.17 2.35 0.20
CA TYR A 24 8.44 3.45 -0.45
C TYR A 24 7.55 4.22 0.51
N VAL A 25 6.98 3.57 1.52
CA VAL A 25 6.14 4.22 2.54
C VAL A 25 6.96 4.71 3.75
N GLY A 26 8.24 4.35 3.82
CA GLY A 26 9.13 4.68 4.93
C GLY A 26 8.80 3.95 6.23
N ALA A 27 8.34 2.70 6.16
CA ALA A 27 8.02 1.89 7.35
C ALA A 27 9.24 1.62 8.23
N ASP A 28 10.40 1.37 7.60
CA ASP A 28 11.69 1.21 8.28
C ASP A 28 12.14 2.50 8.97
N LEU A 29 11.95 3.66 8.32
CA LEU A 29 12.23 4.96 8.91
C LEU A 29 11.27 5.27 10.07
N ALA A 30 9.99 4.91 9.93
CA ALA A 30 8.99 5.09 10.97
C ALA A 30 9.33 4.29 12.23
N LYS A 31 9.76 3.03 12.08
CA LYS A 31 10.22 2.18 13.20
C LYS A 31 11.36 2.83 13.98
N ILE A 32 12.31 3.47 13.30
CA ILE A 32 13.42 4.19 13.95
C ILE A 32 12.91 5.36 14.80
N GLU A 33 11.87 6.07 14.36
CA GLU A 33 11.27 7.16 15.14
C GLU A 33 10.46 6.63 16.33
N LEU A 34 9.75 5.51 16.15
CA LEU A 34 8.99 4.86 17.22
C LEU A 34 9.91 4.30 18.31
N HIS A 35 11.06 3.72 17.97
CA HIS A 35 12.04 3.21 18.94
C HIS A 35 12.65 4.27 19.84
N LYS A 36 12.56 5.55 19.47
CA LYS A 36 13.00 6.68 20.32
C LYS A 36 11.99 7.00 21.42
N GLN A 37 10.77 6.46 21.35
CA GLN A 37 9.70 6.67 22.32
C GLN A 37 9.61 5.43 23.22
N HIS A 38 9.69 5.62 24.54
CA HIS A 38 9.83 4.52 25.50
C HIS A 38 8.51 4.08 26.15
N ASP A 39 7.44 4.84 25.97
CA ASP A 39 6.13 4.67 26.61
C ASP A 39 5.04 4.13 25.65
N LEU A 40 5.43 3.82 24.41
CA LEU A 40 4.54 3.23 23.42
C LEU A 40 4.11 1.82 23.83
N LYS A 41 2.81 1.53 23.65
CA LYS A 41 2.20 0.25 23.99
C LYS A 41 1.73 -0.47 22.73
N PRO A 42 1.89 -1.81 22.67
CA PRO A 42 1.25 -2.60 21.63
C PRO A 42 -0.27 -2.32 21.53
N VAL A 43 -0.76 -2.21 20.30
CA VAL A 43 -2.16 -1.93 20.01
C VAL A 43 -2.92 -3.25 19.87
N PRO A 44 -4.01 -3.46 20.63
CA PRO A 44 -4.90 -4.59 20.44
C PRO A 44 -5.44 -4.61 19.00
N PHE A 45 -5.29 -5.75 18.33
CA PHE A 45 -5.44 -5.85 16.89
C PHE A 45 -6.17 -7.14 16.50
N ALA A 46 -7.06 -7.05 15.52
CA ALA A 46 -7.75 -8.19 14.94
C ALA A 46 -7.44 -8.36 13.45
N ILE A 47 -7.39 -9.61 12.97
CA ILE A 47 -7.35 -9.91 11.53
C ILE A 47 -8.50 -10.85 11.20
N TYR A 48 -9.28 -10.45 10.19
CA TYR A 48 -10.28 -11.28 9.53
C TYR A 48 -9.75 -11.69 8.15
N ASP A 49 -9.54 -12.99 7.95
CA ASP A 49 -8.92 -13.53 6.74
C ASP A 49 -9.36 -14.98 6.44
N GLY A 50 -8.78 -15.66 5.45
CA GLY A 50 -9.07 -17.06 5.12
C GLY A 50 -8.54 -18.09 6.14
N GLY A 51 -7.71 -17.65 7.10
CA GLY A 51 -7.16 -18.47 8.18
C GLY A 51 -5.66 -18.24 8.37
N PHE A 52 -5.07 -18.87 9.39
CA PHE A 52 -3.69 -18.62 9.80
C PHE A 52 -2.97 -19.88 10.28
N GLU A 53 -1.66 -19.90 10.08
CA GLU A 53 -0.76 -20.89 10.66
C GLU A 53 -0.13 -20.30 11.92
N LYS A 54 -0.75 -20.57 13.09
CA LYS A 54 -0.37 -19.98 14.39
C LYS A 54 1.14 -19.99 14.65
N LYS A 55 1.82 -21.06 14.27
CA LYS A 55 3.28 -21.24 14.44
C LYS A 55 4.11 -20.14 13.75
N TYR A 56 3.58 -19.55 12.68
CA TYR A 56 4.28 -18.59 11.82
C TYR A 56 3.71 -17.17 11.94
N VAL A 57 2.93 -16.90 12.99
CA VAL A 57 2.44 -15.57 13.32
C VAL A 57 3.11 -15.08 14.60
N THR A 58 3.62 -13.84 14.60
CA THR A 58 4.19 -13.21 15.79
C THR A 58 3.06 -12.85 16.76
N LEU A 59 2.93 -13.63 17.84
CA LEU A 59 1.95 -13.41 18.91
C LEU A 59 2.65 -12.92 20.19
N LEU A 60 2.13 -11.86 20.80
CA LEU A 60 2.56 -11.43 22.14
C LEU A 60 1.97 -12.31 23.23
N HIS A 61 0.74 -12.78 23.02
CA HIS A 61 0.00 -13.64 23.93
C HIS A 61 -0.57 -14.85 23.20
N ASP A 62 -0.69 -15.96 23.91
CA ASP A 62 -1.33 -17.15 23.35
C ASP A 62 -2.84 -16.92 23.20
N ILE A 63 -3.32 -16.96 21.96
CA ILE A 63 -4.74 -16.79 21.63
C ILE A 63 -5.26 -17.96 20.77
N PRO A 64 -6.59 -18.17 20.72
CA PRO A 64 -7.18 -19.00 19.68
C PRO A 64 -6.89 -18.42 18.29
N VAL A 65 -6.49 -19.28 17.36
CA VAL A 65 -6.18 -18.91 15.97
C VAL A 65 -6.88 -19.87 15.04
N ASP A 66 -7.69 -19.34 14.13
CA ASP A 66 -8.44 -20.15 13.18
C ASP A 66 -7.56 -20.53 11.98
N GLY A 67 -7.35 -21.83 11.75
CA GLY A 67 -6.70 -22.34 10.54
C GLY A 67 -7.62 -22.31 9.32
N GLU A 68 -7.03 -22.41 8.13
CA GLU A 68 -7.77 -22.49 6.87
C GLU A 68 -8.32 -23.91 6.65
N LYS A 69 -9.49 -24.00 6.02
CA LYS A 69 -10.16 -25.29 5.73
C LYS A 69 -10.85 -25.27 4.37
N ASP A 70 -10.70 -26.37 3.64
CA ASP A 70 -11.54 -26.74 2.49
C ASP A 70 -12.63 -27.70 2.98
N GLY A 71 -13.86 -27.17 3.15
CA GLY A 71 -14.91 -27.85 3.91
C GLY A 71 -14.46 -28.14 5.35
N ASN A 72 -14.39 -29.41 5.72
CA ASN A 72 -13.89 -29.85 7.03
C ASN A 72 -12.39 -30.20 7.03
N ARG A 73 -11.75 -30.23 5.86
CA ARG A 73 -10.35 -30.62 5.72
C ARG A 73 -9.45 -29.41 6.02
N PRO A 74 -8.55 -29.48 7.01
CA PRO A 74 -7.54 -28.45 7.21
C PRO A 74 -6.64 -28.35 5.96
N ILE A 75 -6.41 -27.13 5.51
CA ILE A 75 -5.44 -26.82 4.46
C ILE A 75 -4.47 -25.76 4.98
N ARG A 76 -3.34 -25.60 4.28
CA ARG A 76 -2.33 -24.63 4.69
C ARG A 76 -2.84 -23.22 4.53
N ALA A 77 -2.81 -22.47 5.62
CA ALA A 77 -3.32 -21.11 5.65
C ALA A 77 -2.27 -20.09 5.19
N ASN A 78 -2.06 -19.96 3.89
CA ASN A 78 -1.04 -19.06 3.36
C ASN A 78 -1.44 -17.59 3.44
N HIS A 79 -2.68 -17.27 3.05
CA HIS A 79 -3.12 -15.88 2.86
C HIS A 79 -3.09 -15.09 4.18
N GLY A 80 -3.80 -15.53 5.22
CA GLY A 80 -3.85 -14.80 6.49
C GLY A 80 -2.52 -14.81 7.23
N THR A 81 -1.72 -15.86 7.09
CA THR A 81 -0.34 -15.87 7.63
C THR A 81 0.52 -14.79 6.97
N SER A 82 0.40 -14.61 5.66
CA SER A 82 1.11 -13.55 4.93
C SER A 82 0.61 -12.15 5.30
N VAL A 83 -0.70 -11.97 5.48
CA VAL A 83 -1.29 -10.71 5.97
C VAL A 83 -0.74 -10.35 7.35
N ALA A 84 -0.75 -11.30 8.29
CA ALA A 84 -0.23 -11.08 9.64
C ALA A 84 1.26 -10.72 9.65
N ASN A 85 2.07 -11.35 8.79
CA ASN A 85 3.50 -11.07 8.72
C ASN A 85 3.84 -9.73 8.06
N VAL A 86 3.01 -9.22 7.15
CA VAL A 86 3.18 -7.84 6.65
C VAL A 86 2.87 -6.81 7.74
N ILE A 87 1.95 -7.12 8.67
CA ILE A 87 1.63 -6.25 9.80
C ILE A 87 2.76 -6.26 10.82
N ASN A 88 3.08 -7.41 11.42
CA ASN A 88 4.02 -7.52 12.57
C ASN A 88 5.03 -8.68 12.47
N GLY A 89 5.33 -9.16 11.26
CA GLY A 89 6.38 -10.14 11.02
C GLY A 89 7.79 -9.63 11.36
N PRO A 90 8.81 -10.47 11.20
CA PRO A 90 10.17 -10.12 11.60
C PRO A 90 10.82 -9.06 10.68
N GLY A 91 11.55 -8.13 11.29
CA GLY A 91 12.49 -7.23 10.60
C GLY A 91 11.83 -6.26 9.62
N MET A 92 12.43 -6.10 8.43
CA MET A 92 11.97 -5.12 7.43
C MET A 92 10.60 -5.44 6.81
N MET A 93 10.10 -6.67 6.94
CA MET A 93 8.83 -7.09 6.36
C MET A 93 7.62 -6.43 7.04
N SER A 94 7.70 -6.21 8.36
CA SER A 94 6.59 -5.63 9.11
C SER A 94 6.45 -4.13 8.90
N MET A 95 5.21 -3.69 9.01
CA MET A 95 4.87 -2.28 9.18
C MET A 95 4.97 -1.80 10.62
N SER A 96 4.68 -2.66 11.59
CA SER A 96 4.60 -2.30 13.00
C SER A 96 5.18 -3.40 13.89
N GLU A 97 5.84 -2.97 14.96
CA GLU A 97 6.27 -3.83 16.08
C GLU A 97 5.39 -3.61 17.33
N LEU A 98 4.36 -2.77 17.20
CA LEU A 98 3.48 -2.30 18.28
C LEU A 98 2.08 -2.90 18.10
N VAL A 99 2.02 -4.20 17.85
CA VAL A 99 0.77 -4.94 17.58
C VAL A 99 0.63 -6.07 18.58
N ASP A 100 -0.53 -6.12 19.24
CA ASP A 100 -0.98 -7.23 20.07
C ASP A 100 -2.19 -7.89 19.42
N TYR A 101 -2.01 -9.07 18.82
CA TYR A 101 -3.15 -9.79 18.24
C TYR A 101 -4.05 -10.35 19.33
N VAL A 102 -5.26 -9.80 19.42
CA VAL A 102 -6.30 -10.29 20.34
C VAL A 102 -7.31 -11.20 19.64
N GLN A 103 -7.32 -11.22 18.31
CA GLN A 103 -8.22 -12.07 17.53
C GLN A 103 -7.68 -12.34 16.12
N LEU A 104 -7.53 -13.61 15.75
CA LEU A 104 -7.20 -14.05 14.38
C LEU A 104 -8.30 -15.02 13.92
N LYS A 105 -9.24 -14.50 13.12
CA LYS A 105 -10.48 -15.21 12.77
C LYS A 105 -10.57 -15.51 11.29
N ARG A 106 -10.99 -16.74 10.99
CA ARG A 106 -11.32 -17.12 9.63
C ARG A 106 -12.71 -16.59 9.29
N VAL A 107 -12.79 -15.83 8.21
CA VAL A 107 -14.06 -15.40 7.61
C VAL A 107 -14.16 -15.90 6.17
N SER A 108 -15.30 -15.69 5.51
CA SER A 108 -15.46 -15.89 4.07
C SER A 108 -16.43 -14.84 3.52
N PRO A 109 -16.40 -14.58 2.21
CA PRO A 109 -17.30 -13.59 1.60
C PRO A 109 -18.78 -13.89 1.82
N SER A 110 -19.13 -15.18 1.88
CA SER A 110 -20.52 -15.63 1.90
C SER A 110 -21.18 -15.50 3.29
N VAL A 111 -20.63 -16.05 4.38
CA VAL A 111 -21.10 -15.81 5.77
C VAL A 111 -20.07 -16.35 6.78
N TYR A 112 -19.48 -15.49 7.62
CA TYR A 112 -18.82 -15.82 8.91
C TYR A 112 -18.60 -14.56 9.79
N TYR A 113 -18.72 -13.36 9.23
CA TYR A 113 -18.49 -12.09 9.92
C TYR A 113 -19.36 -11.90 11.18
N TRP A 114 -20.61 -12.37 11.19
CA TRP A 114 -21.45 -12.32 12.39
C TRP A 114 -20.80 -13.05 13.57
N THR A 115 -20.35 -14.29 13.38
CA THR A 115 -19.73 -15.10 14.44
C THR A 115 -18.44 -14.44 14.92
N ALA A 116 -17.58 -14.03 13.99
CA ALA A 116 -16.33 -13.36 14.30
C ALA A 116 -16.55 -12.08 15.12
N TYR A 117 -17.53 -11.26 14.73
CA TYR A 117 -17.90 -10.04 15.45
C TYR A 117 -18.54 -10.33 16.82
N LYS A 118 -19.40 -11.36 16.92
CA LYS A 118 -19.97 -11.79 18.21
C LYS A 118 -18.93 -12.28 19.20
N GLU A 119 -17.86 -12.92 18.71
CA GLU A 119 -16.71 -13.28 19.54
C GLU A 119 -15.90 -12.03 19.92
N LEU A 120 -15.69 -11.10 18.99
CA LEU A 120 -15.02 -9.82 19.24
C LEU A 120 -15.71 -9.04 20.37
N GLU A 121 -17.05 -8.97 20.37
CA GLU A 121 -17.82 -8.28 21.42
C GLU A 121 -17.57 -8.83 22.83
N LYS A 122 -17.15 -10.10 22.94
CA LYS A 122 -16.92 -10.81 24.21
C LYS A 122 -15.45 -10.79 24.66
N LEU A 123 -14.54 -10.26 23.85
CA LEU A 123 -13.13 -10.14 24.23
C LEU A 123 -13.00 -9.19 25.42
N GLU A 124 -12.18 -9.59 26.39
CA GLU A 124 -11.81 -8.73 27.53
C GLU A 124 -11.10 -7.46 27.04
N VAL A 125 -10.18 -7.62 26.08
CA VAL A 125 -9.50 -6.54 25.38
C VAL A 125 -9.99 -6.49 23.94
N LYS A 126 -10.75 -5.44 23.61
CA LYS A 126 -11.26 -5.23 22.26
C LYS A 126 -10.14 -4.70 21.35
N PRO A 127 -10.08 -5.14 20.08
CA PRO A 127 -9.14 -4.58 19.12
C PRO A 127 -9.45 -3.11 18.87
N GLN A 128 -8.42 -2.30 18.64
CA GLN A 128 -8.56 -0.93 18.18
C GLN A 128 -8.47 -0.83 16.65
N VAL A 129 -7.87 -1.82 16.01
CA VAL A 129 -7.72 -1.93 14.56
C VAL A 129 -8.14 -3.34 14.13
N LEU A 130 -8.90 -3.43 13.05
CA LEU A 130 -9.31 -4.67 12.41
C LEU A 130 -8.86 -4.64 10.95
N SER A 131 -7.96 -5.54 10.56
CA SER A 131 -7.51 -5.70 9.18
C SER A 131 -8.32 -6.80 8.48
N ASN A 132 -8.87 -6.48 7.30
CA ASN A 132 -9.72 -7.38 6.53
C ASN A 132 -9.30 -7.38 5.06
N SER A 133 -8.42 -8.32 4.69
CA SER A 133 -7.88 -8.47 3.34
C SER A 133 -8.79 -9.30 2.42
N MET A 134 -10.11 -9.22 2.63
CA MET A 134 -11.13 -9.91 1.86
C MET A 134 -12.39 -9.03 1.72
N GLY A 135 -13.11 -9.21 0.63
CA GLY A 135 -14.45 -8.64 0.47
C GLY A 135 -15.54 -9.48 1.15
N TRP A 136 -16.77 -8.98 1.12
CA TRP A 136 -17.96 -9.68 1.57
C TRP A 136 -19.13 -9.45 0.62
N ASP A 137 -20.08 -10.38 0.57
CA ASP A 137 -21.23 -10.30 -0.36
C ASP A 137 -22.52 -9.79 0.32
N SER A 138 -22.54 -9.68 1.65
CA SER A 138 -23.75 -9.40 2.44
C SER A 138 -23.81 -7.96 2.95
N GLU A 139 -24.95 -7.29 2.73
CA GLU A 139 -25.26 -5.98 3.32
C GLU A 139 -25.23 -5.99 4.85
N GLU A 140 -25.48 -7.14 5.48
CA GLU A 140 -25.47 -7.27 6.95
C GLU A 140 -24.08 -7.02 7.55
N VAL A 141 -23.01 -7.24 6.78
CA VAL A 141 -21.64 -7.00 7.26
C VAL A 141 -21.38 -5.50 7.45
N ALA A 142 -22.03 -4.64 6.65
CA ALA A 142 -21.95 -3.20 6.84
C ALA A 142 -22.49 -2.75 8.20
N GLU A 143 -23.49 -3.47 8.77
CA GLU A 143 -23.98 -3.20 10.12
C GLU A 143 -22.96 -3.59 11.20
N TYR A 144 -22.15 -4.63 11.00
CA TYR A 144 -21.03 -4.94 11.91
C TYR A 144 -19.92 -3.89 11.80
N ALA A 145 -19.63 -3.40 10.59
CA ALA A 145 -18.69 -2.30 10.40
C ALA A 145 -19.16 -1.03 11.13
N LYS A 146 -20.45 -0.67 11.04
CA LYS A 146 -21.03 0.46 11.81
C LYS A 146 -20.90 0.27 13.32
N LYS A 147 -21.17 -0.93 13.83
CA LYS A 147 -21.00 -1.22 15.27
C LYS A 147 -19.53 -1.18 15.69
N ALA A 148 -18.60 -1.66 14.85
CA ALA A 148 -17.17 -1.58 15.09
C ALA A 148 -16.71 -0.11 15.17
N ASP A 149 -17.11 0.72 14.21
CA ASP A 149 -16.79 2.15 14.17
C ASP A 149 -17.33 2.89 15.40
N ALA A 150 -18.59 2.62 15.78
CA ALA A 150 -19.19 3.17 16.99
C ALA A 150 -18.48 2.74 18.29
N ALA A 151 -17.82 1.58 18.28
CA ALA A 151 -16.98 1.11 19.39
C ALA A 151 -15.54 1.65 19.32
N GLY A 152 -15.21 2.52 18.35
CA GLY A 152 -13.88 3.09 18.16
C GLY A 152 -12.87 2.16 17.48
N ILE A 153 -13.35 1.08 16.84
CA ILE A 153 -12.53 0.11 16.13
C ILE A 153 -12.37 0.58 14.68
N ILE A 154 -11.13 0.79 14.26
CA ILE A 154 -10.83 1.22 12.89
C ILE A 154 -10.73 -0.04 12.01
N TRP A 155 -11.76 -0.25 11.20
CA TRP A 155 -11.80 -1.36 10.24
C TRP A 155 -11.14 -0.94 8.93
N VAL A 156 -10.14 -1.69 8.48
CA VAL A 156 -9.40 -1.47 7.22
C VAL A 156 -9.70 -2.61 6.27
N MET A 157 -10.09 -2.29 5.04
CA MET A 157 -10.60 -3.27 4.07
C MET A 157 -9.92 -3.14 2.71
N ALA A 158 -9.65 -4.28 2.08
CA ALA A 158 -9.17 -4.35 0.70
C ALA A 158 -10.25 -3.86 -0.29
N SER A 159 -9.86 -3.05 -1.28
CA SER A 159 -10.80 -2.56 -2.30
C SER A 159 -11.25 -3.63 -3.30
N GLY A 160 -10.55 -4.77 -3.35
CA GLY A 160 -10.81 -5.87 -4.28
C GLY A 160 -10.04 -5.77 -5.60
N ASN A 161 -10.07 -6.87 -6.37
CA ASN A 161 -9.14 -7.17 -7.47
C ASN A 161 -9.82 -7.35 -8.85
N ASP A 162 -11.07 -6.90 -9.00
CA ASP A 162 -11.86 -7.11 -10.23
C ASP A 162 -11.94 -5.88 -11.15
N HIS A 163 -10.92 -5.00 -11.17
CA HIS A 163 -10.90 -3.85 -12.09
C HIS A 163 -11.14 -4.31 -13.55
N PRO A 164 -12.03 -3.64 -14.32
CA PRO A 164 -12.59 -2.29 -14.08
C PRO A 164 -13.93 -2.26 -13.32
N ASN A 165 -14.37 -3.36 -12.72
CA ASN A 165 -15.56 -3.32 -11.86
C ASN A 165 -15.28 -2.39 -10.66
N PRO A 166 -16.21 -1.48 -10.32
CA PRO A 166 -16.04 -0.65 -9.13
C PRO A 166 -16.11 -1.50 -7.86
N ILE A 167 -15.69 -0.94 -6.73
CA ILE A 167 -15.96 -1.53 -5.41
C ILE A 167 -17.47 -1.72 -5.24
N ALA A 168 -17.89 -2.85 -4.67
CA ALA A 168 -19.31 -3.15 -4.47
C ALA A 168 -19.98 -2.10 -3.55
N GLU A 169 -21.25 -1.77 -3.81
CA GLU A 169 -21.94 -0.66 -3.12
C GLU A 169 -22.02 -0.84 -1.60
N HIS A 170 -22.27 -2.07 -1.14
CA HIS A 170 -22.37 -2.40 0.28
C HIS A 170 -21.02 -2.33 1.01
N GLU A 171 -19.91 -2.58 0.31
CA GLU A 171 -18.55 -2.37 0.81
C GLU A 171 -18.19 -0.90 0.80
N ARG A 172 -18.51 -0.21 -0.30
CA ARG A 172 -18.24 1.21 -0.54
C ARG A 172 -18.88 2.14 0.51
N THR A 173 -20.04 1.77 1.04
CA THR A 173 -20.81 2.58 2.00
C THR A 173 -20.58 2.20 3.46
N ALA A 174 -19.79 1.15 3.73
CA ALA A 174 -19.44 0.76 5.10
C ALA A 174 -18.41 1.73 5.69
N PRO A 175 -18.46 2.06 7.00
CA PRO A 175 -17.52 2.96 7.66
C PRO A 175 -16.18 2.26 7.90
N THR A 176 -15.44 2.02 6.82
CA THR A 176 -14.11 1.39 6.80
C THR A 176 -13.09 2.32 6.16
N ILE A 177 -11.81 1.99 6.29
CA ILE A 177 -10.75 2.58 5.46
C ILE A 177 -10.52 1.63 4.29
N SER A 178 -10.94 2.03 3.09
CA SER A 178 -10.81 1.23 1.87
C SER A 178 -9.44 1.42 1.23
N VAL A 179 -8.75 0.31 0.94
CA VAL A 179 -7.34 0.30 0.53
C VAL A 179 -7.17 -0.37 -0.84
N GLY A 180 -6.64 0.40 -1.79
CA GLY A 180 -6.24 -0.09 -3.10
C GLY A 180 -4.73 -0.34 -3.18
N SER A 181 -4.28 -0.93 -4.28
CA SER A 181 -2.89 -1.35 -4.44
C SER A 181 -2.19 -0.71 -5.63
N TYR A 182 -0.94 -0.29 -5.44
CA TYR A 182 -0.07 0.19 -6.52
C TYR A 182 1.20 -0.65 -6.69
N SER A 183 1.65 -0.71 -7.94
CA SER A 183 2.79 -1.49 -8.42
C SER A 183 4.15 -0.90 -8.02
N PRO A 184 5.25 -1.66 -8.15
CA PRO A 184 6.60 -1.15 -7.92
C PRO A 184 7.01 0.09 -8.70
N ARG A 185 6.28 0.47 -9.76
CA ARG A 185 6.56 1.68 -10.55
C ARG A 185 5.68 2.88 -10.15
N GLY A 186 4.87 2.77 -9.10
CA GLY A 186 4.00 3.87 -8.66
C GLY A 186 2.80 4.11 -9.58
N LEU A 187 2.35 3.06 -10.28
CA LEU A 187 1.09 3.03 -11.03
C LEU A 187 0.13 2.09 -10.30
N GLN A 188 -1.17 2.40 -10.27
CA GLN A 188 -2.15 1.50 -9.67
C GLN A 188 -2.10 0.13 -10.36
N THR A 189 -2.15 -0.93 -9.56
CA THR A 189 -2.09 -2.31 -10.09
C THR A 189 -3.29 -2.60 -10.99
N ILE A 190 -3.08 -3.45 -11.99
CA ILE A 190 -4.06 -3.68 -13.07
C ILE A 190 -5.43 -4.18 -12.59
N TYR A 191 -5.44 -4.88 -11.45
CA TYR A 191 -6.62 -5.48 -10.85
C TYR A 191 -7.28 -4.62 -9.76
N SER A 192 -6.58 -3.63 -9.18
CA SER A 192 -7.12 -2.86 -8.04
C SER A 192 -8.36 -2.07 -8.43
N GLN A 193 -9.48 -2.40 -7.81
CA GLN A 193 -10.76 -1.70 -8.01
C GLN A 193 -10.71 -0.28 -7.46
N GLU A 194 -11.63 0.55 -7.96
CA GLU A 194 -11.76 1.96 -7.59
C GLU A 194 -13.20 2.30 -7.25
N SER A 195 -13.35 3.35 -6.45
CA SER A 195 -14.62 4.05 -6.22
C SER A 195 -14.32 5.46 -5.73
N ASP A 196 -15.35 6.28 -5.61
CA ASP A 196 -15.32 7.61 -4.99
C ASP A 196 -15.00 7.56 -3.48
N GLN A 197 -15.11 6.38 -2.85
CA GLN A 197 -14.84 6.15 -1.43
C GLN A 197 -13.51 5.39 -1.18
N LEU A 198 -12.66 5.22 -2.20
CA LEU A 198 -11.32 4.65 -2.01
C LEU A 198 -10.40 5.62 -1.22
N ASP A 199 -9.99 5.25 -0.01
CA ASP A 199 -9.32 6.20 0.89
C ASP A 199 -7.84 6.38 0.62
N ILE A 200 -7.13 5.28 0.35
CA ILE A 200 -5.67 5.30 0.20
C ILE A 200 -5.20 4.15 -0.70
N LEU A 201 -4.09 4.37 -1.42
CA LEU A 201 -3.38 3.33 -2.15
C LEU A 201 -2.11 2.96 -1.38
N ALA A 202 -1.80 1.67 -1.24
CA ALA A 202 -0.54 1.21 -0.64
C ALA A 202 0.26 0.31 -1.60
N PRO A 203 1.59 0.21 -1.47
CA PRO A 203 2.41 -0.54 -2.41
C PRO A 203 2.20 -2.03 -2.19
N ALA A 204 1.49 -2.68 -3.10
CA ALA A 204 1.32 -4.12 -3.06
C ALA A 204 1.12 -4.63 -4.47
N ASP A 205 2.03 -5.48 -4.87
CA ASP A 205 1.96 -6.24 -6.10
C ASP A 205 2.53 -7.63 -5.80
N GLU A 206 2.52 -8.56 -6.74
CA GLU A 206 2.97 -9.96 -6.56
C GLU A 206 4.43 -10.14 -6.08
N TYR A 207 5.15 -9.04 -5.84
CA TYR A 207 6.55 -8.95 -5.42
C TYR A 207 6.76 -8.43 -3.98
N MET A 208 5.71 -8.13 -3.22
CA MET A 208 5.90 -7.64 -1.84
C MET A 208 6.36 -8.79 -0.94
N ALA A 209 7.44 -8.59 -0.18
CA ALA A 209 7.94 -9.60 0.73
C ALA A 209 6.94 -9.93 1.85
N SER A 210 6.72 -11.22 2.09
CA SER A 210 5.93 -11.75 3.20
C SER A 210 6.47 -13.11 3.67
N MET A 211 5.82 -13.73 4.66
CA MET A 211 6.05 -15.10 5.11
C MET A 211 4.77 -15.92 4.92
N ASN A 212 4.88 -17.12 4.34
CA ASN A 212 3.72 -17.96 4.04
C ASN A 212 3.37 -18.90 5.21
N GLY A 213 2.35 -19.73 5.03
CA GLY A 213 1.92 -20.75 6.00
C GLY A 213 2.92 -21.90 6.20
N SER A 214 4.05 -21.91 5.50
CA SER A 214 5.16 -22.84 5.75
C SER A 214 6.24 -22.24 6.66
N GLY A 215 6.17 -20.95 6.97
CA GLY A 215 7.26 -20.20 7.61
C GLY A 215 8.37 -19.80 6.63
N GLU A 216 8.12 -19.90 5.32
CA GLU A 216 9.09 -19.57 4.27
C GLU A 216 8.93 -18.11 3.85
N LYS A 217 10.05 -17.45 3.53
CA LYS A 217 10.02 -16.16 2.83
C LYS A 217 9.28 -16.37 1.50
N SER A 218 8.34 -15.48 1.22
CA SER A 218 7.47 -15.56 0.05
C SER A 218 7.20 -14.16 -0.50
N THR A 219 6.60 -14.08 -1.68
CA THR A 219 5.99 -12.85 -2.17
C THR A 219 4.47 -12.93 -2.00
N PHE A 220 3.88 -11.78 -1.71
CA PHE A 220 2.45 -11.57 -1.49
C PHE A 220 2.07 -10.25 -2.15
N GLY A 221 0.78 -9.98 -2.39
CA GLY A 221 0.42 -8.81 -3.17
C GLY A 221 -1.06 -8.53 -3.23
N ALA A 222 -1.45 -7.82 -4.28
CA ALA A 222 -2.81 -7.35 -4.52
C ALA A 222 -3.34 -6.41 -3.42
N THR A 223 -4.63 -6.06 -3.46
CA THR A 223 -5.24 -5.24 -2.39
C THR A 223 -5.17 -5.91 -1.02
N SER A 224 -5.09 -7.24 -1.00
CA SER A 224 -4.86 -8.05 0.19
C SER A 224 -3.49 -7.81 0.84
N GLY A 225 -2.48 -7.44 0.06
CA GLY A 225 -1.17 -7.01 0.54
C GLY A 225 -1.10 -5.53 0.90
N ALA A 226 -1.90 -4.69 0.25
CA ALA A 226 -1.96 -3.25 0.54
C ALA A 226 -2.65 -2.97 1.89
N THR A 227 -3.71 -3.71 2.18
CA THR A 227 -4.51 -3.60 3.42
C THR A 227 -3.69 -3.75 4.71
N PRO A 228 -2.85 -4.79 4.90
CA PRO A 228 -2.00 -4.92 6.08
C PRO A 228 -0.95 -3.81 6.18
N MET A 229 -0.55 -3.20 5.04
CA MET A 229 0.37 -2.07 5.09
C MET A 229 -0.26 -0.87 5.81
N VAL A 230 -1.46 -0.50 5.38
CA VAL A 230 -2.23 0.60 5.99
C VAL A 230 -2.60 0.27 7.43
N SER A 231 -3.06 -0.96 7.69
CA SER A 231 -3.48 -1.38 9.02
C SER A 231 -2.33 -1.35 10.03
N GLY A 232 -1.13 -1.79 9.63
CA GLY A 232 0.08 -1.68 10.44
C GLY A 232 0.53 -0.23 10.68
N THR A 233 0.40 0.65 9.67
CA THR A 233 0.59 2.10 9.90
C THR A 233 -0.38 2.64 10.95
N ILE A 234 -1.66 2.27 10.88
CA ILE A 234 -2.68 2.72 11.86
C ILE A 234 -2.37 2.22 13.26
N ALA A 235 -1.86 0.99 13.42
CA ALA A 235 -1.37 0.50 14.72
C ALA A 235 -0.26 1.40 15.28
N ASN A 236 0.70 1.82 14.46
CA ASN A 236 1.72 2.79 14.90
C ASN A 236 1.09 4.13 15.33
N LEU A 237 0.11 4.66 14.58
CA LEU A 237 -0.55 5.92 14.94
C LEU A 237 -1.31 5.79 16.26
N LYS A 238 -2.06 4.69 16.44
CA LYS A 238 -2.83 4.40 17.66
C LYS A 238 -1.94 4.13 18.86
N SER A 239 -0.75 3.57 18.67
CA SER A 239 0.22 3.43 19.75
C SER A 239 0.71 4.78 20.25
N ILE A 240 0.91 5.77 19.36
CA ILE A 240 1.34 7.13 19.73
C ILE A 240 0.20 7.90 20.38
N LEU A 241 -0.98 7.83 19.76
CA LEU A 241 -2.16 8.58 20.19
C LEU A 241 -3.39 7.67 20.23
N PRO A 242 -3.63 6.97 21.36
CA PRO A 242 -4.71 5.99 21.48
C PRO A 242 -6.12 6.58 21.32
N SER A 243 -6.29 7.89 21.44
CA SER A 243 -7.58 8.57 21.29
C SER A 243 -8.00 8.82 19.84
N LEU A 244 -7.16 8.49 18.84
CA LEU A 244 -7.51 8.62 17.43
C LEU A 244 -8.72 7.75 17.05
N ASN A 245 -9.68 8.37 16.35
CA ASN A 245 -10.82 7.71 15.72
C ASN A 245 -10.57 7.54 14.20
N ARG A 246 -11.47 6.83 13.50
CA ARG A 246 -11.36 6.56 12.06
C ARG A 246 -11.26 7.84 11.23
N GLY A 247 -12.10 8.84 11.46
CA GLY A 247 -12.11 10.08 10.67
C GLY A 247 -10.82 10.91 10.80
N THR A 248 -10.25 10.98 12.01
CA THR A 248 -8.95 11.63 12.21
C THR A 248 -7.82 10.85 11.53
N VAL A 249 -7.83 9.51 11.63
CA VAL A 249 -6.86 8.65 10.95
C VAL A 249 -6.95 8.81 9.43
N GLU A 250 -8.16 8.80 8.88
CA GLU A 250 -8.42 9.01 7.45
C GLU A 250 -7.87 10.37 6.99
N THR A 251 -8.09 11.43 7.78
CA THR A 251 -7.53 12.77 7.52
C THR A 251 -6.00 12.72 7.48
N ILE A 252 -5.36 12.10 8.48
CA ILE A 252 -3.90 11.98 8.53
C ILE A 252 -3.37 11.21 7.32
N LEU A 253 -3.96 10.05 6.99
CA LEU A 253 -3.56 9.25 5.84
C LEU A 253 -3.68 10.05 4.53
N LYS A 254 -4.82 10.71 4.30
CA LYS A 254 -5.08 11.49 3.08
C LYS A 254 -4.17 12.73 2.96
N LYS A 255 -3.95 13.47 4.04
CA LYS A 255 -3.10 14.68 4.03
C LYS A 255 -1.60 14.38 4.02
N THR A 256 -1.18 13.18 4.42
CA THR A 256 0.24 12.77 4.35
C THR A 256 0.59 12.03 3.07
N ALA A 257 -0.41 11.55 2.34
CA ALA A 257 -0.25 10.75 1.14
C ALA A 257 0.63 11.44 0.09
N LEU A 258 1.44 10.63 -0.60
CA LEU A 258 2.14 11.07 -1.80
C LEU A 258 1.14 11.18 -2.96
N LEU A 259 1.36 12.13 -3.87
CA LEU A 259 0.47 12.33 -5.02
C LEU A 259 0.53 11.11 -5.96
N SER A 260 -0.62 10.60 -6.38
CA SER A 260 -0.72 9.58 -7.43
C SER A 260 -0.94 10.23 -8.80
N LEU A 261 -0.62 9.52 -9.89
CA LEU A 261 -0.96 10.01 -11.23
C LEU A 261 -2.48 10.09 -11.43
N HIS A 262 -3.22 9.18 -10.79
CA HIS A 262 -4.68 9.08 -10.87
C HIS A 262 -5.37 10.40 -10.50
N SER A 263 -4.81 11.17 -9.57
CA SER A 263 -5.32 12.48 -9.16
C SER A 263 -5.42 13.52 -10.29
N TYR A 264 -4.73 13.32 -11.43
CA TYR A 264 -4.76 14.25 -12.57
C TYR A 264 -5.88 13.98 -13.57
N TYR A 265 -6.43 12.78 -13.62
CA TYR A 265 -7.43 12.42 -14.63
C TYR A 265 -8.70 11.78 -14.09
N SER A 266 -8.64 11.19 -12.89
CA SER A 266 -9.82 10.62 -12.30
C SER A 266 -10.82 11.68 -11.92
N LYS A 267 -12.06 11.45 -12.37
CA LYS A 267 -13.22 12.25 -12.01
C LYS A 267 -13.87 11.77 -10.71
N THR A 268 -13.60 10.52 -10.34
CA THR A 268 -14.29 9.80 -9.27
C THR A 268 -13.53 9.95 -7.96
N ASN A 269 -12.21 9.73 -7.96
CA ASN A 269 -11.41 9.79 -6.75
C ASN A 269 -9.96 10.19 -7.02
N LYS A 270 -9.35 10.98 -6.12
CA LYS A 270 -7.98 11.48 -6.25
C LYS A 270 -7.04 10.85 -5.23
N THR A 271 -7.27 9.59 -4.90
CA THR A 271 -6.54 8.82 -3.88
C THR A 271 -5.02 8.90 -4.06
N GLY A 272 -4.30 9.19 -2.97
CA GLY A 272 -2.83 9.23 -2.94
C GLY A 272 -2.19 7.93 -2.45
N PHE A 273 -0.85 7.87 -2.49
CA PHE A 273 -0.07 6.74 -1.98
C PHE A 273 0.25 6.90 -0.49
N LEU A 274 0.18 5.80 0.25
CA LEU A 274 0.50 5.72 1.68
C LEU A 274 1.89 6.29 1.97
N ASN A 275 1.97 7.16 2.97
CA ASN A 275 3.22 7.72 3.51
C ASN A 275 3.27 7.46 5.02
N SER A 276 3.66 6.25 5.40
CA SER A 276 3.68 5.82 6.80
C SER A 276 4.63 6.68 7.64
N TYR A 277 5.77 7.08 7.09
CA TYR A 277 6.75 7.91 7.80
C TYR A 277 6.19 9.27 8.19
N LYS A 278 5.61 10.00 7.23
CA LYS A 278 5.03 11.32 7.52
C LYS A 278 3.80 11.22 8.43
N ALA A 279 2.98 10.17 8.28
CA ALA A 279 1.84 9.91 9.16
C ALA A 279 2.25 9.70 10.63
N VAL A 280 3.32 8.95 10.88
CA VAL A 280 3.88 8.75 12.22
C VAL A 280 4.37 10.07 12.83
N LEU A 281 5.11 10.88 12.06
CA LEU A 281 5.62 12.17 12.54
C LEU A 281 4.51 13.19 12.80
N VAL A 282 3.49 13.24 11.95
CA VAL A 282 2.30 14.06 12.17
C VAL A 282 1.59 13.64 13.44
N THR A 283 1.43 12.33 13.67
CA THR A 283 0.75 11.84 14.87
C THR A 283 1.54 12.14 16.15
N ALA A 284 2.87 12.03 16.10
CA ALA A 284 3.72 12.46 17.22
C ALA A 284 3.56 13.96 17.52
N ARG A 285 3.48 14.81 16.49
CA ARG A 285 3.21 16.25 16.65
C ARG A 285 1.81 16.51 17.24
N LEU A 286 0.79 15.77 16.81
CA LEU A 286 -0.55 15.86 17.38
C LEU A 286 -0.53 15.50 18.88
N LYS A 287 0.16 14.42 19.25
CA LYS A 287 0.32 14.00 20.65
C LYS A 287 1.03 15.07 21.50
N GLU A 288 2.08 15.70 20.95
CA GLU A 288 2.81 16.77 21.63
C GLU A 288 1.91 17.99 21.90
N VAL A 289 1.10 18.40 20.93
CA VAL A 289 0.22 19.57 21.03
C VAL A 289 -1.02 19.30 21.89
N CYS A 290 -1.62 18.12 21.74
CA CYS A 290 -2.96 17.83 22.27
C CYS A 290 -2.97 16.88 23.47
N GLY A 291 -1.85 16.25 23.81
CA GLY A 291 -1.85 15.10 24.71
C GLY A 291 -2.79 14.02 24.18
N ASP A 292 -3.63 13.44 25.05
CA ASP A 292 -4.62 12.42 24.67
C ASP A 292 -6.00 12.99 24.27
N ASN A 293 -6.15 14.31 24.14
CA ASN A 293 -7.44 14.92 23.82
C ASN A 293 -7.84 14.68 22.34
N ALA A 294 -8.88 13.86 22.13
CA ALA A 294 -9.36 13.47 20.80
C ALA A 294 -9.88 14.66 19.97
N ASP A 295 -10.62 15.59 20.59
CA ASP A 295 -11.21 16.73 19.90
C ASP A 295 -10.13 17.72 19.43
N CYS A 296 -9.14 17.97 20.29
CA CYS A 296 -7.95 18.74 19.92
C CYS A 296 -7.21 18.08 18.77
N ALA A 297 -6.95 16.77 18.85
CA ALA A 297 -6.23 16.05 17.80
C ALA A 297 -6.98 16.10 16.47
N ASN A 298 -8.32 15.98 16.49
CA ASN A 298 -9.15 16.13 15.30
C ASN A 298 -9.06 17.55 14.71
N GLN A 299 -9.17 18.59 15.54
CA GLN A 299 -9.08 19.98 15.08
C GLN A 299 -7.69 20.32 14.53
N GLU A 300 -6.63 19.87 15.20
CA GLU A 300 -5.26 20.09 14.79
C GLU A 300 -4.94 19.33 13.50
N ALA A 301 -5.42 18.10 13.34
CA ALA A 301 -5.25 17.32 12.11
C ALA A 301 -5.87 17.99 10.87
N GLN A 302 -6.80 18.94 11.02
CA GLN A 302 -7.32 19.71 9.89
C GLN A 302 -6.39 20.83 9.43
N LYS A 303 -5.39 21.26 10.23
CA LYS A 303 -4.53 22.40 9.90
C LYS A 303 -3.37 21.97 9.00
N ASP A 304 -3.10 22.73 7.94
CA ASP A 304 -2.01 22.40 7.00
C ASP A 304 -0.62 22.53 7.64
N ALA A 305 -0.45 23.46 8.60
CA ALA A 305 0.80 23.64 9.34
C ALA A 305 1.26 22.35 10.05
N THR A 306 0.32 21.51 10.50
CA THR A 306 0.60 20.23 11.15
C THR A 306 1.38 19.27 10.24
N TYR A 307 1.26 19.42 8.92
CA TYR A 307 1.88 18.55 7.92
C TYR A 307 3.15 19.14 7.29
N GLN A 308 3.57 20.33 7.72
CA GLN A 308 4.77 21.00 7.23
C GLN A 308 5.99 20.61 8.07
N PHE A 309 7.07 20.20 7.40
CA PHE A 309 8.32 19.80 8.04
C PHE A 309 9.48 20.53 7.40
N ALA A 310 10.48 20.90 8.21
CA ALA A 310 11.71 21.49 7.70
C ALA A 310 12.50 20.46 6.88
N GLU A 311 13.32 20.95 5.95
CA GLU A 311 14.30 20.11 5.26
C GLU A 311 15.36 19.62 6.25
N LEU A 312 15.76 18.36 6.10
CA LEU A 312 16.89 17.81 6.82
C LEU A 312 18.18 18.09 6.04
N PRO A 313 19.29 18.45 6.72
CA PRO A 313 20.55 18.67 6.04
C PRO A 313 21.03 17.39 5.35
N LEU A 314 21.47 17.50 4.10
CA LEU A 314 22.06 16.41 3.33
C LEU A 314 23.56 16.59 3.22
N ASN A 315 24.31 15.48 3.29
CA ASN A 315 25.73 15.50 3.00
C ASN A 315 25.95 15.96 1.54
N PRO A 316 26.91 16.88 1.25
CA PRO A 316 27.18 17.34 -0.12
C PRO A 316 27.38 16.21 -1.14
N ARG A 317 27.89 15.05 -0.72
CA ARG A 317 28.06 13.88 -1.61
C ARG A 317 26.74 13.33 -2.15
N VAL A 318 25.61 13.53 -1.45
CA VAL A 318 24.28 13.11 -1.91
C VAL A 318 23.92 13.80 -3.21
N ALA A 319 24.25 15.09 -3.34
CA ALA A 319 24.03 15.86 -4.57
C ALA A 319 24.85 15.33 -5.77
N ALA A 320 25.98 14.67 -5.52
CA ALA A 320 26.83 14.10 -6.56
C ALA A 320 26.31 12.76 -7.13
N THR A 321 25.29 12.14 -6.52
CA THR A 321 24.76 10.81 -6.88
C THR A 321 24.25 10.73 -8.32
N CYS A 322 23.78 11.84 -8.88
CA CYS A 322 23.33 11.91 -10.28
C CYS A 322 24.45 12.25 -11.27
N ILE A 323 25.62 12.68 -10.79
CA ILE A 323 26.76 13.07 -11.62
C ILE A 323 27.75 11.90 -11.74
N SER A 324 27.94 11.16 -10.66
CA SER A 324 28.83 9.99 -10.57
C SER A 324 28.05 8.79 -10.02
N PRO A 325 28.32 7.54 -10.46
CA PRO A 325 27.64 6.33 -9.97
C PRO A 325 28.07 5.96 -8.54
N LEU A 326 27.95 6.90 -7.61
CA LEU A 326 28.28 6.73 -6.21
C LEU A 326 27.18 5.91 -5.52
N LYS A 327 27.59 4.88 -4.79
CA LYS A 327 26.73 4.19 -3.82
C LYS A 327 26.68 4.98 -2.52
N LEU A 328 25.48 5.34 -2.09
CA LEU A 328 25.28 6.06 -0.84
C LEU A 328 25.46 5.13 0.37
N GLY A 329 25.96 5.70 1.46
CA GLY A 329 25.95 5.02 2.76
C GLY A 329 24.51 4.93 3.31
N LYS A 330 24.27 4.00 4.23
CA LYS A 330 22.94 3.76 4.84
C LYS A 330 22.33 5.06 5.41
N ALA A 331 23.11 5.84 6.17
CA ALA A 331 22.64 7.09 6.77
C ALA A 331 22.19 8.12 5.71
N ASP A 332 23.02 8.39 4.71
CA ASP A 332 22.70 9.30 3.62
C ASP A 332 21.45 8.88 2.83
N MET A 333 21.32 7.58 2.57
CA MET A 333 20.15 7.04 1.88
C MET A 333 18.88 7.25 2.71
N MET A 334 18.97 7.05 4.03
CA MET A 334 17.87 7.30 4.95
C MET A 334 17.50 8.78 5.00
N ASP A 335 18.47 9.69 5.14
CA ASP A 335 18.20 11.14 5.21
C ASP A 335 17.62 11.68 3.90
N LEU A 336 18.08 11.18 2.76
CA LEU A 336 17.49 11.50 1.46
C LEU A 336 16.04 10.99 1.35
N ARG A 337 15.76 9.76 1.79
CA ARG A 337 14.39 9.22 1.83
C ARG A 337 13.48 10.00 2.79
N ARG A 338 13.98 10.40 3.96
CA ARG A 338 13.25 11.26 4.91
C ARG A 338 12.84 12.58 4.26
N ASN A 339 13.78 13.25 3.59
CA ASN A 339 13.49 14.51 2.89
C ASN A 339 12.43 14.34 1.79
N PHE A 340 12.52 13.27 0.98
CA PHE A 340 11.50 12.96 -0.02
C PHE A 340 10.12 12.71 0.61
N LEU A 341 10.04 11.89 1.66
CA LEU A 341 8.76 11.55 2.29
C LEU A 341 8.14 12.73 3.02
N LEU A 342 8.94 13.66 3.54
CA LEU A 342 8.46 14.87 4.21
C LEU A 342 8.06 15.98 3.22
N ASN A 343 8.81 16.13 2.13
CA ASN A 343 8.70 17.22 1.16
C ASN A 343 8.71 16.69 -0.29
N PRO A 344 7.72 15.85 -0.69
CA PRO A 344 7.73 15.16 -1.98
C PRO A 344 7.58 16.10 -3.19
N GLU A 345 7.06 17.31 -2.97
CA GLU A 345 6.96 18.36 -3.98
C GLU A 345 8.34 18.90 -4.41
N LYS A 346 9.37 18.75 -3.58
CA LYS A 346 10.76 19.08 -3.93
C LYS A 346 11.35 17.95 -4.75
N THR A 347 11.07 18.00 -6.05
CA THR A 347 11.37 16.94 -7.01
C THR A 347 12.85 16.54 -7.08
N VAL A 348 13.76 17.41 -6.61
CA VAL A 348 15.19 17.11 -6.51
C VAL A 348 15.48 15.88 -5.65
N TYR A 349 14.71 15.63 -4.58
CA TYR A 349 14.93 14.43 -3.74
C TYR A 349 14.54 13.16 -4.46
N ALA A 350 13.40 13.16 -5.17
CA ALA A 350 12.98 12.04 -6.00
C ALA A 350 13.99 11.79 -7.13
N GLN A 351 14.53 12.84 -7.75
CA GLN A 351 15.60 12.73 -8.75
C GLN A 351 16.86 12.08 -8.15
N MET A 352 17.33 12.56 -7.00
CA MET A 352 18.51 12.00 -6.33
C MET A 352 18.28 10.53 -5.90
N LEU A 353 17.09 10.16 -5.43
CA LEU A 353 16.74 8.78 -5.11
C LEU A 353 16.72 7.89 -6.35
N SER A 354 16.19 8.40 -7.47
CA SER A 354 16.23 7.69 -8.74
C SER A 354 17.66 7.34 -9.14
N CYS A 355 18.59 8.29 -9.05
CA CYS A 355 20.02 8.06 -9.30
C CYS A 355 20.64 7.08 -8.29
N ALA A 356 20.33 7.23 -6.99
CA ALA A 356 20.88 6.37 -5.93
C ALA A 356 20.52 4.90 -6.14
N TYR A 357 19.23 4.60 -6.36
CA TYR A 357 18.78 3.23 -6.61
C TYR A 357 19.32 2.67 -7.93
N LYS A 358 19.49 3.50 -8.96
CA LYS A 358 20.12 3.09 -10.21
C LYS A 358 21.58 2.70 -10.00
N ASN A 359 22.33 3.45 -9.20
CA ASN A 359 23.73 3.15 -8.86
C ASN A 359 23.86 1.87 -8.02
N GLU A 360 22.79 1.44 -7.35
CA GLU A 360 22.70 0.16 -6.64
C GLU A 360 22.09 -0.98 -7.48
N HIS A 361 21.87 -0.77 -8.78
CA HIS A 361 21.29 -1.76 -9.70
C HIS A 361 19.83 -2.17 -9.37
N TYR A 362 19.07 -1.31 -8.70
CA TYR A 362 17.62 -1.46 -8.50
C TYR A 362 16.86 -0.56 -9.48
N SER A 363 16.84 -0.96 -10.75
CA SER A 363 16.27 -0.15 -11.83
C SER A 363 14.77 0.14 -11.66
N ILE A 364 14.00 -0.75 -11.02
CA ILE A 364 12.57 -0.54 -10.77
C ILE A 364 12.35 0.51 -9.68
N ASN A 365 13.14 0.47 -8.59
CA ASN A 365 13.13 1.53 -7.59
C ASN A 365 13.53 2.88 -8.20
N ALA A 366 14.56 2.89 -9.04
CA ALA A 366 14.94 4.11 -9.74
C ALA A 366 13.80 4.67 -10.60
N ASP A 367 13.06 3.78 -11.27
CA ASP A 367 11.91 4.11 -12.11
C ASP A 367 10.73 4.68 -11.32
N TYR A 368 10.44 4.11 -10.14
CA TYR A 368 9.44 4.64 -9.19
C TYR A 368 9.72 6.09 -8.84
N TYR A 369 10.93 6.40 -8.35
CA TYR A 369 11.25 7.77 -7.94
C TYR A 369 11.29 8.74 -9.12
N GLN A 370 11.66 8.26 -10.32
CA GLN A 370 11.51 9.06 -11.54
C GLN A 370 10.02 9.33 -11.84
N ASN A 371 9.14 8.35 -11.68
CA ASN A 371 7.71 8.54 -11.85
C ASN A 371 7.15 9.52 -10.82
N MET A 372 7.52 9.40 -9.55
CA MET A 372 7.16 10.37 -8.50
C MET A 372 7.62 11.78 -8.86
N MET A 373 8.87 11.96 -9.30
CA MET A 373 9.37 13.25 -9.79
C MET A 373 8.50 13.82 -10.92
N LEU A 374 8.13 12.99 -11.90
CA LEU A 374 7.31 13.42 -13.04
C LEU A 374 5.84 13.69 -12.67
N ILE A 375 5.27 13.00 -11.67
CA ILE A 375 3.94 13.29 -11.14
C ILE A 375 3.87 14.73 -10.63
N TYR A 376 4.91 15.23 -9.97
CA TYR A 376 4.93 16.61 -9.45
C TYR A 376 5.34 17.65 -10.51
N SER A 377 6.24 17.30 -11.44
CA SER A 377 6.84 18.27 -12.38
C SER A 377 6.29 18.24 -13.81
N ASN A 378 5.98 17.07 -14.36
CA ASN A 378 5.59 16.93 -15.77
C ASN A 378 4.72 15.67 -16.03
N PRO A 379 3.45 15.67 -15.62
CA PRO A 379 2.53 14.54 -15.80
C PRO A 379 2.37 14.13 -17.27
N ALA A 380 2.42 15.09 -18.21
CA ALA A 380 2.39 14.82 -19.64
C ALA A 380 3.57 13.95 -20.12
N LEU A 381 4.77 14.14 -19.56
CA LEU A 381 5.92 13.29 -19.86
C LEU A 381 5.79 11.91 -19.23
N LEU A 382 5.21 11.81 -18.03
CA LEU A 382 4.90 10.51 -17.42
C LEU A 382 3.87 9.74 -18.26
N GLN A 383 2.83 10.40 -18.77
CA GLN A 383 1.88 9.77 -19.69
C GLN A 383 2.59 9.17 -20.92
N LYS A 384 3.51 9.93 -21.55
CA LYS A 384 4.32 9.42 -22.68
C LYS A 384 5.20 8.22 -22.30
N LYS A 385 5.69 8.20 -21.06
CA LYS A 385 6.46 7.06 -20.54
C LYS A 385 5.56 5.83 -20.37
N ILE A 386 4.36 6.00 -19.80
CA ILE A 386 3.36 4.93 -19.65
C ILE A 386 2.95 4.35 -21.01
N GLN A 387 2.72 5.20 -22.02
CA GLN A 387 2.42 4.75 -23.39
C GLN A 387 3.51 3.80 -23.94
N LYS A 388 4.78 4.14 -23.75
CA LYS A 388 5.91 3.29 -24.15
C LYS A 388 5.95 1.99 -23.36
N MET A 389 5.72 2.05 -22.04
CA MET A 389 5.68 0.88 -21.18
C MET A 389 4.55 -0.08 -21.58
N ALA A 390 3.36 0.44 -21.90
CA ALA A 390 2.23 -0.36 -22.36
C ALA A 390 2.53 -1.09 -23.67
N VAL A 391 3.14 -0.40 -24.64
CA VAL A 391 3.62 -1.03 -25.89
C VAL A 391 4.63 -2.14 -25.61
N GLN A 392 5.56 -1.91 -24.68
CA GLN A 392 6.55 -2.91 -24.28
C GLN A 392 5.88 -4.10 -23.58
N ALA A 393 4.93 -3.86 -22.69
CA ALA A 393 4.18 -4.89 -21.99
C ALA A 393 3.45 -5.82 -22.96
N VAL A 394 2.79 -5.25 -23.99
CA VAL A 394 2.17 -6.04 -25.08
C VAL A 394 3.19 -6.91 -25.78
N ARG A 395 4.34 -6.35 -26.20
CA ARG A 395 5.38 -7.08 -26.96
C ARG A 395 6.13 -8.12 -26.16
N LYS A 396 6.27 -7.92 -24.84
CA LYS A 396 7.04 -8.79 -23.95
C LYS A 396 6.19 -9.79 -23.20
N GLY A 397 4.87 -9.71 -23.31
CA GLY A 397 3.96 -10.62 -22.61
C GLY A 397 3.78 -10.28 -21.12
N TYR A 398 3.98 -9.02 -20.72
CA TYR A 398 3.79 -8.60 -19.32
C TYR A 398 2.30 -8.36 -19.02
N LEU A 399 1.56 -9.46 -18.83
CA LEU A 399 0.11 -9.45 -18.64
C LEU A 399 -0.35 -8.65 -17.42
N ASN A 400 0.46 -8.65 -16.35
CA ASN A 400 0.15 -7.96 -15.09
C ASN A 400 0.70 -6.52 -15.03
N SER A 401 1.27 -6.00 -16.14
CA SER A 401 1.85 -4.66 -16.12
C SER A 401 0.79 -3.60 -15.81
N ALA A 402 1.03 -2.81 -14.76
CA ALA A 402 0.18 -1.68 -14.39
C ALA A 402 0.03 -0.63 -15.51
N SER A 403 0.95 -0.60 -16.47
CA SER A 403 0.88 0.28 -17.64
C SER A 403 -0.28 -0.06 -18.61
N LEU A 404 -0.86 -1.26 -18.50
CA LEU A 404 -1.99 -1.71 -19.31
C LEU A 404 -3.36 -1.36 -18.71
N ARG A 405 -3.38 -0.81 -17.50
CA ARG A 405 -4.61 -0.56 -16.74
C ARG A 405 -5.46 0.57 -17.32
N ASP A 406 -4.90 1.77 -17.36
CA ASP A 406 -5.62 3.01 -17.65
C ASP A 406 -5.57 3.32 -19.15
N LEU A 407 -6.45 2.65 -19.90
CA LEU A 407 -6.50 2.72 -21.36
C LEU A 407 -6.74 4.14 -21.90
N GLU A 408 -7.33 5.04 -21.11
CA GLU A 408 -7.55 6.44 -21.45
C GLU A 408 -6.25 7.24 -21.60
N LEU A 409 -5.17 6.80 -20.96
CA LEU A 409 -3.84 7.41 -21.05
C LEU A 409 -3.06 6.98 -22.30
N LEU A 410 -3.47 5.89 -22.95
CA LEU A 410 -2.73 5.23 -24.04
C LEU A 410 -3.06 5.87 -25.41
N ASP A 411 -2.24 5.62 -26.43
CA ASP A 411 -2.32 6.28 -27.74
C ASP A 411 -2.32 5.30 -28.93
N ASP A 412 -2.27 5.83 -30.16
CA ASP A 412 -2.30 5.06 -31.40
C ASP A 412 -1.14 4.04 -31.51
N SER A 413 -0.03 4.26 -30.79
CA SER A 413 1.09 3.32 -30.79
C SER A 413 0.73 2.02 -30.07
N PHE A 414 -0.13 2.09 -29.04
CA PHE A 414 -0.70 0.95 -28.36
C PHE A 414 -1.64 0.16 -29.28
N GLU A 415 -2.58 0.85 -29.94
CA GLU A 415 -3.50 0.21 -30.89
C GLU A 415 -2.77 -0.51 -32.02
N LYS A 416 -1.77 0.16 -32.63
CA LYS A 416 -0.94 -0.42 -33.69
C LYS A 416 -0.24 -1.69 -33.20
N THR A 417 0.25 -1.68 -31.97
CA THR A 417 0.93 -2.84 -31.38
C THR A 417 -0.02 -4.00 -31.11
N LEU A 418 -1.24 -3.73 -30.61
CA LEU A 418 -2.27 -4.75 -30.44
C LEU A 418 -2.67 -5.41 -31.78
N LYS A 419 -2.87 -4.62 -32.85
CA LYS A 419 -3.19 -5.15 -34.18
C LYS A 419 -2.07 -6.05 -34.74
N ALA A 420 -0.82 -5.65 -34.52
CA ALA A 420 0.34 -6.47 -34.89
C ALA A 420 0.36 -7.79 -34.11
N GLU A 421 0.13 -7.73 -32.79
CA GLU A 421 0.08 -8.89 -31.90
C GLU A 421 -1.06 -9.86 -32.24
N ILE A 422 -2.21 -9.36 -32.69
CA ILE A 422 -3.33 -10.20 -33.17
C ILE A 422 -2.95 -10.97 -34.42
N SER A 423 -2.21 -10.33 -35.33
CA SER A 423 -1.82 -10.89 -36.62
C SER A 423 -0.66 -11.89 -36.49
N HIS A 424 0.31 -11.57 -35.62
CA HIS A 424 1.53 -12.35 -35.40
C HIS A 424 1.87 -12.35 -33.90
N PRO A 425 1.25 -13.25 -33.10
CA PRO A 425 1.38 -13.23 -31.65
C PRO A 425 2.79 -13.60 -31.20
N THR A 426 3.43 -12.72 -30.42
CA THR A 426 4.78 -12.92 -29.88
C THR A 426 4.95 -12.46 -28.43
N GLY A 427 3.95 -11.76 -27.88
CA GLY A 427 3.91 -11.25 -26.52
C GLY A 427 2.66 -11.72 -25.78
N ILE A 428 1.71 -10.81 -25.52
CA ILE A 428 0.51 -11.11 -24.70
C ILE A 428 -0.49 -12.07 -25.36
N GLY A 429 -0.30 -12.41 -26.63
CA GLY A 429 -1.14 -13.34 -27.38
C GLY A 429 -2.37 -12.68 -28.01
N SER A 430 -2.86 -13.30 -29.09
CA SER A 430 -3.92 -12.75 -29.94
C SER A 430 -5.26 -12.56 -29.20
N PHE A 431 -5.63 -13.50 -28.31
CA PHE A 431 -6.87 -13.40 -27.53
C PHE A 431 -6.86 -12.18 -26.60
N THR A 432 -5.84 -12.05 -25.75
CA THR A 432 -5.69 -10.92 -24.82
C THR A 432 -5.59 -9.60 -25.58
N ALA A 433 -4.82 -9.57 -26.69
CA ALA A 433 -4.69 -8.38 -27.52
C ALA A 433 -6.02 -7.95 -28.14
N THR A 434 -6.87 -8.91 -28.53
CA THR A 434 -8.23 -8.65 -29.03
C THR A 434 -9.10 -8.01 -27.96
N GLN A 435 -9.10 -8.54 -26.73
CA GLN A 435 -9.86 -7.98 -25.61
C GLN A 435 -9.42 -6.53 -25.28
N TYR A 436 -8.11 -6.27 -25.26
CA TYR A 436 -7.61 -4.91 -25.07
C TYR A 436 -8.02 -3.99 -26.22
N LEU A 437 -7.95 -4.44 -27.47
CA LEU A 437 -8.30 -3.62 -28.63
C LEU A 437 -9.77 -3.22 -28.61
N GLU A 438 -10.66 -4.14 -28.23
CA GLU A 438 -12.10 -3.88 -28.09
C GLU A 438 -12.40 -2.87 -26.99
N ARG A 439 -11.78 -3.02 -25.80
CA ARG A 439 -11.92 -2.07 -24.69
C ARG A 439 -11.34 -0.71 -25.07
N PHE A 440 -10.11 -0.70 -25.60
CA PHE A 440 -9.41 0.50 -26.00
C PHE A 440 -10.26 1.32 -26.96
N LYS A 441 -10.81 0.74 -28.03
CA LYS A 441 -11.68 1.46 -28.99
C LYS A 441 -12.92 2.13 -28.37
N LYS A 442 -13.41 1.65 -27.24
CA LYS A 442 -14.56 2.21 -26.51
C LYS A 442 -14.16 3.27 -25.48
N THR A 443 -12.89 3.32 -25.09
CA THR A 443 -12.38 4.24 -24.07
C THR A 443 -12.06 5.62 -24.68
N VAL A 444 -12.58 6.68 -24.06
CA VAL A 444 -12.27 8.07 -24.40
C VAL A 444 -10.85 8.41 -23.95
N ARG A 445 -10.05 9.00 -24.84
CA ARG A 445 -8.67 9.40 -24.53
C ARG A 445 -8.59 10.70 -23.78
N ILE A 446 -7.56 10.80 -22.96
CA ILE A 446 -7.22 12.00 -22.22
C ILE A 446 -5.75 12.38 -22.45
N THR A 447 -5.46 13.66 -22.31
CA THR A 447 -4.09 14.19 -22.37
C THR A 447 -3.83 14.96 -21.09
N LEU A 448 -2.80 14.56 -20.34
CA LEU A 448 -2.42 15.26 -19.13
C LEU A 448 -1.73 16.58 -19.49
N GLY A 449 -2.06 17.64 -18.76
CA GLY A 449 -1.44 18.95 -18.91
C GLY A 449 0.00 18.99 -18.39
N LYS A 450 0.76 20.01 -18.82
CA LYS A 450 1.98 20.42 -18.12
C LYS A 450 1.57 21.23 -16.88
N LYS A 451 2.30 21.04 -15.78
CA LYS A 451 2.18 21.88 -14.59
C LYS A 451 3.07 23.10 -14.71
#